data_AF-A0A376K2Q8-F1
#
_entry.id   AF-A0A376K2Q8-F1
#
_cell.length_a   1.000
_cell.length_b   1.000
_cell.length_c   1.000
_cell.angle_alpha   90.00
_cell.angle_beta   90.00
_cell.angle_gamma   90.00
#
_symmetry.space_group_name_H-M   'P 1'
#
loop_
_entity.id
_entity.type
_entity.pdbx_description
1 polymer ?
#
loop_
_entity_poly.entity_id
_entity_poly.type
_entity_poly.pdbx_seq_one_letter_code
_entity_poly.pdbx_strand_id
1 'polypeptide(L)' 'MVANNAELERGYLAARGHSEKPMLLSVEGHFTLEANPDTGAPTKVLAPDTAGKFYPNQDCSSLGQ' A
#
# COMPACT_ATOMS: atom_id res chain seq x y z
N MET A 1 -8.47 3.35 2.79
CA MET A 1 -7.53 2.32 3.29
C MET A 1 -7.12 1.46 2.11
N VAL A 2 -6.00 0.76 2.18
CA VAL A 2 -5.64 -0.29 1.20
C VAL A 2 -6.18 -1.60 1.77
N ALA A 3 -6.75 -2.46 0.93
CA ALA A 3 -7.18 -3.79 1.34
C ALA A 3 -6.00 -4.57 1.90
N ASN A 4 -6.25 -5.40 2.93
CA ASN A 4 -5.18 -6.18 3.54
C ASN A 4 -4.66 -7.22 2.52
N ASN A 5 -3.35 -7.16 2.22
CA ASN A 5 -2.69 -8.05 1.27
C ASN A 5 -1.32 -8.46 1.80
N ALA A 6 -1.19 -9.74 2.16
CA ALA A 6 0.02 -10.27 2.79
C ALA A 6 1.28 -10.17 1.90
N GLU A 7 1.15 -10.19 0.58
CA GLU A 7 2.29 -10.03 -0.33
C GLU A 7 2.77 -8.58 -0.36
N LEU A 8 1.84 -7.63 -0.45
CA LEU A 8 2.13 -6.20 -0.41
C LEU A 8 2.77 -5.79 0.91
N GLU A 9 2.25 -6.31 2.04
CA GLU A 9 2.81 -6.10 3.37
C GLU A 9 4.24 -6.64 3.49
N ARG A 10 4.51 -7.86 2.99
CA ARG A 10 5.87 -8.41 2.94
C ARG A 10 6.81 -7.54 2.10
N GLY A 11 6.35 -7.05 0.96
CA GLY A 11 7.11 -6.12 0.11
C GLY A 11 7.48 -4.83 0.84
N TYR A 12 6.53 -4.25 1.58
CA TYR A 12 6.78 -3.08 2.42
C TYR A 12 7.81 -3.37 3.52
N LEU A 13 7.64 -4.48 4.26
CA LEU A 13 8.56 -4.86 5.33
C LEU A 13 9.99 -5.12 4.82
N ALA A 14 10.14 -5.72 3.65
CA ALA A 14 11.44 -5.95 3.02
C ALA A 14 12.10 -4.65 2.55
N ALA A 15 11.31 -3.70 2.03
CA ALA A 15 11.81 -2.45 1.47
C ALA A 15 12.13 -1.39 2.53
N ARG A 16 11.42 -1.37 3.67
CA ARG A 16 11.57 -0.33 4.72
C ARG A 16 12.83 -0.49 5.58
N GLY A 17 13.47 -1.67 5.54
CA GLY A 17 14.59 -2.00 6.43
C GLY A 17 14.22 -1.86 7.91
N HIS A 18 15.02 -1.14 8.69
CA HIS A 18 14.77 -0.88 10.12
C HIS A 18 13.92 0.38 10.38
N SER A 19 13.47 1.08 9.34
CA SER A 19 12.71 2.31 9.45
C SER A 19 11.21 2.02 9.46
N GLU A 20 10.46 2.62 10.39
CA GLU A 20 8.98 2.57 10.39
C GLU A 20 8.33 3.66 9.52
N LYS A 21 9.12 4.30 8.64
CA LYS A 21 8.63 5.37 7.77
C LYS A 21 7.81 4.82 6.59
N PRO A 22 6.73 5.53 6.17
CA PRO A 22 5.99 5.18 4.97
C PRO A 22 6.88 5.26 3.73
N MET A 23 6.54 4.46 2.72
CA MET A 23 7.30 4.33 1.47
C MET A 23 6.44 4.66 0.25
N LEU A 24 7.08 5.20 -0.78
CA LEU A 24 6.44 5.36 -2.07
C LEU A 24 6.18 3.99 -2.71
N LEU A 25 4.94 3.78 -3.14
CA LEU A 25 4.44 2.57 -3.78
C LEU A 25 3.76 2.95 -5.09
N SER A 26 4.12 2.29 -6.18
CA SER A 26 3.35 2.28 -7.43
C SER A 26 2.62 0.95 -7.54
N VAL A 27 1.30 0.95 -7.70
CA VAL A 27 0.46 -0.24 -7.74
C VAL A 27 -0.77 0.00 -8.60
N GLU A 28 -1.16 -0.99 -9.40
CA GLU A 28 -2.46 -1.00 -10.06
C GLU A 28 -3.51 -1.58 -9.11
N GLY A 29 -4.69 -0.99 -9.08
CA GLY A 29 -5.76 -1.41 -8.18
C GLY A 29 -7.10 -0.77 -8.52
N HIS A 30 -8.15 -1.27 -7.86
CA HIS A 30 -9.51 -0.78 -7.99
C HIS A 30 -10.13 -0.48 -6.62
N PHE A 31 -11.22 0.30 -6.62
CA PHE A 31 -11.96 0.56 -5.38
C PHE A 31 -13.02 -0.51 -5.14
N THR A 32 -13.10 -0.98 -3.90
CA THR A 32 -14.12 -1.91 -3.42
C THR A 32 -14.60 -1.52 -2.01
N LEU A 33 -15.62 -2.20 -1.50
CA LEU A 33 -16.10 -2.06 -0.13
C LEU A 33 -15.67 -3.29 0.67
N GLU A 34 -14.89 -3.08 1.74
CA GLU A 34 -14.48 -4.12 2.68
C GLU A 34 -14.84 -3.73 4.10
N ALA A 35 -15.06 -4.72 4.96
CA ALA A 35 -15.29 -4.49 6.38
C ALA A 35 -14.03 -3.87 7.01
N ASN A 36 -14.20 -2.74 7.69
CA ASN A 36 -13.12 -2.12 8.45
C ASN A 36 -12.63 -3.09 9.55
N PRO A 37 -11.32 -3.30 9.72
CA PRO A 37 -10.80 -4.29 10.66
C PRO A 37 -11.09 -3.96 12.13
N ASP A 38 -11.26 -2.68 12.48
CA ASP A 38 -11.50 -2.21 13.85
C ASP A 38 -13.00 -2.21 14.20
N THR A 39 -13.86 -1.88 13.22
CA THR A 39 -15.30 -1.61 13.47
C THR A 39 -16.25 -2.58 12.75
N GLY A 40 -15.77 -3.37 11.79
CA GLY A 40 -16.58 -4.25 10.95
C GLY A 40 -17.48 -3.53 9.92
N ALA A 41 -17.55 -2.20 9.93
CA ALA A 41 -18.40 -1.44 9.02
C ALA A 41 -17.83 -1.41 7.59
N PRO A 42 -18.67 -1.52 6.54
CA PRO A 42 -18.21 -1.49 5.16
C PRO A 42 -17.61 -0.12 4.83
N THR A 43 -16.36 -0.11 4.37
CA THR A 43 -15.61 1.11 4.05
C THR A 43 -14.96 0.99 2.67
N LYS A 44 -14.83 2.11 1.94
CA LYS A 44 -14.16 2.14 0.64
C LYS A 44 -12.65 1.89 0.81
N VAL A 45 -12.14 0.88 0.15
CA VAL A 45 -10.71 0.50 0.15
C VAL A 45 -10.17 0.37 -1.27
N LEU A 46 -8.85 0.57 -1.41
CA LEU A 46 -8.11 0.29 -2.63
C LEU A 46 -7.63 -1.17 -2.57
N ALA A 47 -8.15 -2.03 -3.44
CA ALA A 47 -7.68 -3.40 -3.60
C ALA A 47 -6.57 -3.44 -4.66
N PRO A 48 -5.36 -3.92 -4.34
CA PRO A 48 -4.27 -4.04 -5.31
C PRO A 48 -4.54 -5.20 -6.27
N ASP A 49 -4.48 -4.93 -7.58
CA ASP A 49 -4.61 -5.91 -8.66
C ASP A 49 -3.25 -6.49 -9.09
N THR A 50 -2.16 -5.86 -8.63
CA THR A 50 -0.77 -6.26 -8.89
C THR A 50 0.03 -6.24 -7.58
N ALA A 51 1.18 -6.91 -7.57
CA ALA A 51 2.09 -6.91 -6.42
C ALA A 51 2.62 -5.50 -6.06
N GLY A 52 2.60 -4.58 -7.03
CA GLY A 52 3.14 -3.23 -6.87
C GLY A 52 4.68 -3.19 -6.82
N LYS A 53 5.21 -1.97 -6.73
CA LYS A 53 6.65 -1.70 -6.63
C LYS A 53 6.94 -0.61 -5.62
N PHE A 54 7.78 -0.92 -4.65
CA PHE A 54 8.26 -0.01 -3.62
C PHE A 54 9.51 0.73 -4.07
N TYR A 55 9.60 2.02 -3.76
CA TYR A 55 10.73 2.88 -4.08
C TYR A 55 11.38 3.42 -2.81
N PRO A 56 12.43 2.74 -2.27
CA PRO A 56 13.17 3.25 -1.14
C PRO A 56 13.89 4.55 -1.52
N ASN A 57 13.81 5.55 -0.64
CA ASN A 57 14.44 6.87 -0.80
C ASN A 57 13.83 7.76 -1.90
N GLN A 58 12.63 7.44 -2.40
CA GLN A 58 11.84 8.35 -3.23
C GLN A 58 10.58 8.79 -2.50
N ASP A 59 10.06 9.94 -2.91
CA ASP A 59 8.81 10.50 -2.44
C ASP A 59 7.93 10.93 -3.62
N CYS A 60 6.73 11.43 -3.35
CA CYS A 60 5.81 11.88 -4.40
C CYS A 60 6.39 13.00 -5.28
N SER A 61 7.33 13.81 -4.76
CA SER A 61 8.00 14.87 -5.52
C SER A 61 9.01 14.32 -6.54
N SER A 62 9.47 13.09 -6.32
CA SER A 62 10.48 12.42 -7.15
C SER A 62 9.95 11.97 -8.52
N LEU A 63 8.62 11.86 -8.70
CA LEU A 63 7.98 11.42 -9.94
C LEU A 63 7.58 12.57 -10.88
N GLY A 64 7.93 13.81 -10.54
CA GLY A 64 7.53 15.04 -11.25
C GLY A 64 8.61 15.70 -12.13
N GLN A 65 9.72 15.02 -12.44
CA GLN A 65 10.78 15.50 -13.34
C GLN A 65 10.93 14.59 -14.57
#